data_AF-A0A1W9R6C2-F1
#
_entry.id   AF-A0A1W9R6C2-F1
#
_cell.length_a   1.000
_cell.length_b   1.000
_cell.length_c   1.000
_cell.angle_alpha   90.00
_cell.angle_beta   90.00
_cell.angle_gamma   90.00
#
_symmetry.space_group_name_H-M   'P 1'
#
loop_
_entity.id
_entity.type
_entity.pdbx_description
1 polymer ?
#
loop_
_entity_poly.entity_id
_entity_poly.type
_entity_poly.pdbx_seq_one_letter_code
_entity_poly.pdbx_strand_id
1 'polypeptide(L)'
;MPGEQFFLNHDDKEISALATTLLTSKYELNDWGRVKIHVISEEEKLKVSVEHALLSIKLRWLERKFDETIKALQQATGDNDYEILLNSQKKLLKKKSAISAKLGRIVLR
;
A
#
# COMPACT_ATOMS: atom_id res chain seq x y z
N MET A 1 28.35 14.32 39.81
CA MET A 1 27.37 13.22 39.94
C MET A 1 28.09 11.93 39.58
N PRO A 2 27.83 10.81 40.28
CA PRO A 2 28.44 9.53 39.92
C PRO A 2 27.99 9.10 38.52
N GLY A 3 28.93 8.74 37.65
CA GLY A 3 28.67 8.29 36.28
C GLY A 3 28.53 6.76 36.16
N GLU A 4 28.25 6.25 34.97
CA GLU A 4 27.99 4.82 34.71
C GLU A 4 29.11 3.89 35.20
N GLN A 5 30.37 4.29 35.05
CA GLN A 5 31.54 3.55 35.53
C GLN A 5 31.60 3.41 37.06
N PHE A 6 30.98 4.32 37.81
CA PHE A 6 30.90 4.25 39.27
C PHE A 6 30.00 3.09 39.71
N PHE A 7 28.87 2.90 39.03
CA PHE A 7 27.91 1.84 39.37
C PHE A 7 28.36 0.46 38.86
N LEU A 8 29.07 0.41 37.73
CA LEU A 8 29.66 -0.83 37.22
C LEU A 8 30.77 -1.39 38.13
N ASN A 9 31.60 -0.51 38.69
CA ASN A 9 32.71 -0.89 39.57
C ASN A 9 32.37 -0.77 41.07
N HIS A 10 31.07 -0.74 41.42
CA HIS A 10 30.65 -0.58 42.80
C HIS A 10 31.04 -1.82 43.64
N ASP A 11 31.51 -1.60 44.88
CA ASP A 11 31.98 -2.68 45.77
C ASP A 11 30.87 -3.68 46.11
N ASP A 12 29.63 -3.20 46.14
CA ASP A 12 28.44 -4.04 46.25
C ASP A 12 28.13 -4.73 44.93
N LYS A 13 28.24 -6.07 44.95
CA LYS A 13 28.00 -6.93 43.79
C LYS A 13 26.57 -6.88 43.28
N GLU A 14 25.58 -6.61 44.15
CA GLU A 14 24.18 -6.50 43.71
C GLU A 14 23.98 -5.24 42.85
N ILE A 15 24.60 -4.13 43.24
CA ILE A 15 24.54 -2.86 42.53
C ILE A 15 25.27 -2.98 41.18
N SER A 16 26.47 -3.58 41.17
CA SER A 16 27.23 -3.81 39.93
C SER A 16 26.49 -4.74 38.95
N ALA A 17 25.87 -5.82 39.45
CA ALA A 17 25.09 -6.73 38.63
C ALA A 17 23.83 -6.07 38.06
N LEU A 18 23.13 -5.24 38.85
CA LEU A 18 21.97 -4.48 38.40
C LEU A 18 22.36 -3.46 37.33
N ALA A 19 23.43 -2.69 37.55
CA ALA A 19 23.93 -1.72 36.59
C ALA A 19 24.33 -2.40 35.27
N THR A 20 25.02 -3.53 35.34
CA THR A 20 25.38 -4.33 34.15
C THR A 20 24.13 -4.81 33.41
N THR A 21 23.11 -5.28 34.14
CA THR A 21 21.85 -5.75 33.54
C THR A 21 21.09 -4.64 32.85
N LEU A 22 21.08 -3.44 33.43
CA LEU A 22 20.37 -2.27 32.88
C LEU A 22 21.12 -1.62 31.70
N LEU A 23 22.45 -1.60 31.75
CA LEU A 23 23.30 -1.03 30.71
C LEU A 23 23.54 -1.98 29.53
N THR A 24 23.42 -3.29 29.76
CA THR A 24 23.46 -4.27 28.67
C THR A 24 22.15 -4.15 27.89
N SER A 25 22.20 -3.55 26.70
CA SER A 25 21.07 -3.51 25.78
C SER A 25 20.69 -4.95 25.39
N LYS A 26 19.68 -5.48 26.06
CA LYS A 26 19.22 -6.86 25.87
C LYS A 26 18.58 -6.97 24.49
N TYR A 27 19.36 -7.44 23.51
CA TYR A 27 18.94 -7.86 22.17
C TYR A 27 17.84 -6.98 21.56
N GLU A 28 18.23 -5.85 20.96
CA GLU A 28 17.31 -5.07 20.15
C GLU A 28 16.85 -5.89 18.92
N LEU A 29 15.68 -6.50 19.01
CA LEU A 29 14.99 -7.23 17.94
C LEU A 29 14.32 -6.29 16.92
N ASN A 30 14.51 -4.98 17.05
CA ASN A 30 13.89 -3.97 16.19
C ASN A 30 14.63 -3.81 14.84
N ASP A 31 15.91 -4.19 14.75
CA ASP A 31 16.75 -4.00 13.57
C ASP A 31 16.92 -5.30 12.75
N TRP A 32 15.81 -5.77 12.18
CA TRP A 32 15.75 -6.93 11.27
C TRP A 32 16.62 -6.75 10.01
N GLY A 33 16.99 -5.51 9.69
CA GLY A 33 17.92 -5.18 8.60
C GLY A 33 19.29 -5.81 8.78
N ARG A 34 19.78 -5.95 10.03
CA ARG A 34 21.05 -6.62 10.35
C ARG A 34 21.09 -8.08 9.92
N VAL A 35 19.92 -8.74 9.89
CA VAL A 35 19.78 -10.15 9.52
C VAL A 35 19.25 -10.31 8.08
N LYS A 36 19.27 -9.24 7.28
CA LYS A 36 18.78 -9.20 5.89
C LYS A 36 17.31 -9.58 5.74
N ILE A 37 16.50 -9.40 6.79
CA ILE A 37 15.06 -9.59 6.73
C ILE A 37 14.42 -8.23 6.49
N HIS A 38 13.81 -8.05 5.31
CA HIS A 38 13.09 -6.84 4.99
C HIS A 38 11.67 -6.91 5.59
N VAL A 39 11.40 -6.02 6.54
CA VAL A 39 10.08 -5.84 7.14
C VAL A 39 9.43 -4.65 6.47
N ILE A 40 8.27 -4.87 5.85
CA ILE A 40 7.51 -3.81 5.19
C ILE A 40 7.06 -2.82 6.26
N SER A 41 7.46 -1.56 6.09
CA SER A 41 7.10 -0.49 7.03
C SER A 41 5.62 -0.12 6.89
N GLU A 42 5.07 0.51 7.92
CA GLU A 42 3.68 0.99 7.88
C GLU A 42 3.49 2.07 6.79
N GLU A 43 4.51 2.91 6.57
CA GLU A 43 4.51 3.93 5.51
C GLU A 43 4.44 3.30 4.10
N GLU A 44 5.17 2.21 3.87
CA GLU A 44 5.13 1.46 2.61
C GLU A 44 3.74 0.85 2.38
N LYS A 45 3.13 0.25 3.41
CA LYS A 45 1.76 -0.29 3.33
C LYS A 45 0.74 0.81 3.07
N LEU A 46 0.89 1.96 3.74
CA LEU A 46 0.03 3.11 3.56
C LEU A 46 0.08 3.63 2.13
N LYS A 47 1.29 3.77 1.55
CA LYS A 47 1.47 4.20 0.17
C LYS A 47 0.72 3.31 -0.81
N VAL A 48 0.88 1.98 -0.71
CA VAL A 48 0.17 1.02 -1.56
C VAL A 48 -1.34 1.13 -1.37
N SER A 49 -1.80 1.28 -0.12
CA SER A 49 -3.22 1.41 0.21
C SER A 49 -3.86 2.65 -0.39
N VAL A 50 -3.16 3.80 -0.33
CA VAL A 50 -3.62 5.05 -0.93
C VAL A 50 -3.67 4.94 -2.46
N GLU A 51 -2.66 4.34 -3.09
CA GLU A 51 -2.65 4.10 -4.54
C GLU A 51 -3.84 3.21 -4.96
N HIS A 52 -4.10 2.14 -4.21
CA HIS A 52 -5.23 1.24 -4.44
C HIS A 52 -6.58 1.94 -4.24
N ALA A 53 -6.71 2.79 -3.23
CA ALA A 53 -7.92 3.56 -2.98
C ALA A 53 -8.20 4.53 -4.14
N LEU A 54 -7.18 5.25 -4.61
CA LEU A 54 -7.32 6.18 -5.73
C LEU A 54 -7.71 5.44 -7.02
N LEU A 55 -7.07 4.30 -7.31
CA LEU A 55 -7.40 3.47 -8.46
C LEU A 55 -8.82 2.91 -8.37
N SER A 56 -9.27 2.52 -7.17
CA SER A 56 -10.64 2.04 -6.95
C SER A 56 -11.69 3.14 -7.22
N ILE A 57 -11.42 4.38 -6.82
CA ILE A 57 -12.30 5.52 -7.12
C ILE A 57 -12.36 5.77 -8.63
N LYS A 58 -11.21 5.81 -9.29
CA LYS A 58 -11.13 5.98 -10.75
C LYS A 58 -11.87 4.87 -11.50
N LEU A 59 -11.78 3.63 -11.02
CA LEU A 59 -12.49 2.49 -11.59
C LEU A 59 -14.01 2.69 -11.55
N ARG A 60 -14.57 3.07 -10.39
CA ARG A 60 -16.01 3.34 -10.24
C ARG A 60 -16.49 4.43 -11.20
N TRP A 61 -15.69 5.48 -11.40
CA TRP A 61 -16.02 6.53 -12.35
C TRP A 61 -16.03 6.02 -13.79
N LEU A 62 -15.05 5.20 -14.18
CA LEU A 62 -15.00 4.57 -15.50
C LEU A 62 -16.17 3.61 -15.73
N GLU A 63 -16.58 2.86 -14.72
CA GLU A 63 -17.74 1.97 -14.78
C GLU A 63 -19.02 2.76 -15.06
N ARG A 64 -19.25 3.84 -14.31
CA ARG A 64 -20.39 4.72 -14.56
C ARG A 64 -20.37 5.29 -15.98
N LYS A 65 -19.21 5.74 -16.46
CA LYS A 65 -19.03 6.24 -17.83
C LYS A 65 -19.29 5.16 -18.89
N PHE A 66 -18.90 3.92 -18.60
CA PHE A 66 -19.15 2.78 -19.48
C PHE A 66 -20.64 2.48 -19.59
N ASP A 67 -21.36 2.47 -18.47
CA ASP A 67 -22.81 2.26 -18.43
C ASP A 67 -23.58 3.39 -19.12
N GLU A 68 -23.16 4.65 -18.91
CA GLU A 68 -23.68 5.82 -19.63
C GLU A 68 -23.49 5.65 -21.15
N THR A 69 -22.33 5.17 -21.59
CA THR A 69 -22.02 4.96 -23.02
C THR A 69 -22.88 3.84 -23.62
N ILE A 70 -23.15 2.77 -22.86
CA ILE A 70 -24.07 1.69 -23.29
C ILE A 70 -25.48 2.24 -23.52
N LYS A 71 -25.99 3.06 -22.58
CA LYS A 71 -27.31 3.68 -22.72
C LYS A 71 -27.37 4.60 -23.95
N ALA A 72 -26.31 5.36 -24.19
CA ALA A 72 -26.21 6.20 -25.39
C ALA A 72 -26.18 5.36 -26.68
N LEU A 73 -25.48 4.22 -26.70
CA LEU A 73 -25.49 3.29 -27.83
C LEU A 73 -26.88 2.73 -28.13
N GLN A 74 -27.68 2.43 -27.10
CA GLN A 74 -29.06 1.95 -27.26
C GLN A 74 -30.02 3.01 -27.83
N GLN A 75 -29.68 4.30 -27.66
CA GLN A 75 -30.49 5.43 -28.10
C GLN A 75 -29.98 6.04 -29.42
N ALA A 76 -28.83 5.61 -29.92
CA ALA A 76 -28.22 6.16 -31.11
C ALA A 76 -29.01 5.75 -32.37
N THR A 77 -29.47 6.74 -33.13
CA THR A 77 -30.26 6.56 -34.35
C THR A 77 -29.45 6.78 -35.64
N GLY A 78 -28.21 7.29 -35.54
CA GLY A 78 -27.34 7.58 -36.68
C GLY A 78 -26.04 6.76 -36.68
N ASP A 79 -25.63 6.25 -37.85
CA ASP A 79 -24.48 5.36 -38.02
C ASP A 79 -23.14 5.98 -37.56
N ASN A 80 -22.93 7.28 -37.80
CA ASN A 80 -21.70 7.98 -37.40
C ASN A 80 -21.59 8.11 -35.87
N ASP A 81 -22.70 8.42 -35.20
CA ASP A 81 -22.74 8.52 -33.73
C ASP A 81 -22.54 7.15 -33.07
N TYR A 82 -23.09 6.10 -33.69
CA TYR A 82 -22.89 4.72 -33.24
C TYR A 82 -21.41 4.32 -33.27
N GLU A 83 -20.69 4.63 -34.35
CA GLU A 83 -19.27 4.28 -34.48
C GLU A 83 -18.39 5.03 -33.46
N ILE A 84 -18.66 6.32 -33.24
CA ILE A 84 -17.97 7.13 -32.22
C ILE A 84 -18.19 6.55 -30.82
N LEU A 85 -19.44 6.23 -30.48
CA LEU A 85 -19.80 5.68 -29.17
C LEU A 85 -19.19 4.29 -28.96
N LEU A 86 -19.17 3.44 -29.99
CA LEU A 86 -18.56 2.11 -29.93
C LEU A 86 -17.04 2.20 -29.71
N ASN A 87 -16.37 3.12 -30.40
CA ASN A 87 -14.94 3.36 -30.20
C ASN A 87 -14.65 3.90 -28.79
N SER A 88 -15.50 4.78 -28.26
CA SER A 88 -15.40 5.25 -26.87
C SER A 88 -15.55 4.10 -25.87
N GLN A 89 -16.54 3.23 -26.07
CA GLN A 89 -16.80 2.06 -25.23
C GLN A 89 -15.60 1.10 -25.20
N LYS A 90 -15.01 0.78 -26.36
CA LYS A 90 -13.80 -0.05 -26.44
C LYS A 90 -12.62 0.56 -25.68
N LYS A 91 -12.43 1.88 -25.75
CA LYS A 91 -11.38 2.58 -25.00
C LYS A 91 -11.62 2.51 -23.49
N LEU A 92 -12.87 2.70 -23.05
CA LEU A 92 -13.25 2.60 -21.64
C LEU A 92 -13.02 1.18 -21.10
N LEU A 93 -13.37 0.15 -21.87
CA LEU A 93 -13.13 -1.24 -21.49
C LEU A 93 -11.63 -1.55 -21.29
N LYS A 94 -10.78 -1.09 -22.22
CA LYS A 94 -9.32 -1.22 -22.08
C LYS A 94 -8.79 -0.55 -20.81
N LYS A 95 -9.26 0.66 -20.50
CA LYS A 95 -8.88 1.39 -19.28
C LYS A 95 -9.36 0.67 -18.01
N LYS A 96 -10.59 0.17 -18.00
CA LYS A 96 -11.16 -0.62 -16.90
C LYS A 96 -10.33 -1.86 -16.62
N SER A 97 -10.02 -2.65 -17.66
CA SER A 97 -9.20 -3.85 -17.56
C SER A 97 -7.80 -3.56 -17.02
N ALA A 98 -7.13 -2.51 -17.51
CA ALA A 98 -5.80 -2.12 -17.04
C ALA A 98 -5.79 -1.72 -15.56
N ILE A 99 -6.82 -1.00 -15.08
CA ILE A 99 -6.93 -0.62 -13.67
C ILE A 99 -7.27 -1.83 -12.79
N SER A 100 -8.19 -2.70 -13.23
CA SER A 100 -8.51 -3.93 -12.49
C SER A 100 -7.30 -4.85 -12.34
N ALA A 101 -6.48 -4.99 -13.39
CA ALA A 101 -5.23 -5.74 -13.33
C ALA A 101 -4.26 -5.16 -12.30
N LYS A 102 -4.09 -3.84 -12.25
CA LYS A 102 -3.27 -3.16 -11.23
C LYS A 102 -3.79 -3.34 -9.80
N LEU A 103 -5.12 -3.45 -9.64
CA LEU A 103 -5.76 -3.71 -8.35
C LEU A 103 -5.76 -5.20 -7.95
N GLY A 104 -5.23 -6.10 -8.79
CA GLY A 104 -5.27 -7.54 -8.57
C GLY A 104 -6.67 -8.15 -8.63
N ARG A 105 -7.66 -7.43 -9.17
CA ARG A 105 -9.03 -7.93 -9.32
C ARG A 105 -9.15 -8.66 -10.65
N ILE A 106 -9.36 -9.97 -10.62
CA ILE A 106 -9.65 -10.75 -11.82
C ILE A 106 -11.00 -10.28 -12.36
N VAL A 107 -11.00 -9.71 -13.57
CA VAL A 107 -12.24 -9.39 -14.28
C VAL A 107 -12.77 -10.72 -14.83
N LEU A 108 -13.76 -11.31 -14.17
CA LEU A 108 -14.52 -12.44 -14.71
C LEU A 108 -15.19 -11.98 -16.01
N ARG A 109 -14.94 -12.73 -17.09
CA ARG A 109 -15.50 -12.51 -18.42
C ARG A 109 -16.99 -12.85 -18.45
#